data_AF-E5DCS5-F1
#
_entry.id   AF-E5DCS5-F1
#
_cell.length_a   1.000
_cell.length_b   1.000
_cell.length_c   1.000
_cell.angle_alpha   90.00
_cell.angle_beta   90.00
_cell.angle_gamma   90.00
#
_symmetry.space_group_name_H-M   'P 1'
#
loop_
_entity.id
_entity.type
_entity.pdbx_description
1 polymer ?
#
loop_
_entity_poly.entity_id
_entity_poly.type
_entity_poly.pdbx_seq_one_letter_code
_entity_poly.pdbx_strand_id
1 'polypeptide(L)'
;FDITYVGAADALTAGDLNAFKTALAADTTLKIPVASTTKFGAVVLGTGDTKLDPASGEVNVSTAIEANIVGNTLTVSKKASDATKIGKEDEDNSTATDVTFKDDAKISVSVGDPKIDLAKSFAFDDTTGKLDGIVEKENTATSHAYVRVINAKEQTIDLDASSYKSA
;
A
#
# COMPACT_ATOMS: atom_id res chain seq x y z
N PHE A 1 12.68 -34.03 -6.07
CA PHE A 1 12.65 -32.69 -5.47
C PHE A 1 11.27 -32.12 -5.73
N ASP A 2 10.53 -31.81 -4.67
CA ASP A 2 9.35 -30.96 -4.75
C ASP A 2 9.84 -29.54 -4.50
N ILE A 3 9.61 -28.64 -5.46
CA ILE A 3 10.06 -27.26 -5.38
C ILE A 3 8.82 -26.38 -5.41
N THR A 4 8.54 -25.71 -4.31
CA THR A 4 7.58 -24.60 -4.26
C THR A 4 8.29 -23.33 -4.70
N TYR A 5 7.90 -22.78 -5.85
CA TYR A 5 8.42 -21.52 -6.37
C TYR A 5 7.36 -20.43 -6.21
N VAL A 6 7.63 -19.49 -5.31
CA VAL A 6 6.90 -18.23 -5.21
C VAL A 6 7.51 -17.30 -6.26
N GLY A 7 6.84 -17.16 -7.41
CA GLY A 7 7.47 -16.52 -8.56
C GLY A 7 7.81 -15.05 -8.35
N ALA A 8 8.95 -14.61 -8.91
CA ALA A 8 9.36 -13.20 -8.95
C ALA A 8 8.37 -12.25 -9.65
N ALA A 9 7.30 -12.76 -10.26
CA ALA A 9 6.24 -11.97 -10.90
C ALA A 9 5.44 -11.09 -9.91
N ASP A 10 5.45 -11.45 -8.62
CA ASP A 10 4.74 -10.73 -7.56
C ASP A 10 5.64 -9.91 -6.63
N ALA A 11 6.93 -9.82 -6.96
CA ALA A 11 7.84 -8.90 -6.30
C ALA A 11 7.71 -7.49 -6.91
N LEU A 12 7.85 -6.47 -6.07
CA LEU A 12 7.90 -5.07 -6.47
C LEU A 12 9.12 -4.84 -7.35
N THR A 13 8.89 -4.20 -8.49
CA THR A 13 9.92 -3.65 -9.35
C THR A 13 10.08 -2.15 -9.11
N ALA A 14 11.17 -1.55 -9.61
CA ALA A 14 11.33 -0.10 -9.59
C ALA A 14 10.21 0.62 -10.38
N GLY A 15 9.65 -0.04 -11.40
CA GLY A 15 8.48 0.46 -12.13
C GLY A 15 7.24 0.50 -11.25
N ASP A 16 7.02 -0.54 -10.43
CA ASP A 16 5.89 -0.59 -9.51
C ASP A 16 5.98 0.49 -8.42
N LEU A 17 7.18 0.79 -7.91
CA LEU A 17 7.36 1.88 -6.95
C LEU A 17 6.94 3.23 -7.54
N ASN A 18 7.33 3.52 -8.79
CA ASN A 18 6.95 4.75 -9.48
C ASN A 18 5.45 4.79 -9.82
N ALA A 19 4.87 3.67 -10.24
CA ALA A 19 3.44 3.56 -10.49
C ALA A 19 2.63 3.78 -9.21
N PHE A 20 3.05 3.19 -8.10
CA PHE A 20 2.43 3.39 -6.79
C PHE A 20 2.54 4.84 -6.33
N LYS A 21 3.73 5.46 -6.41
CA LYS A 21 3.91 6.88 -6.08
C LYS A 21 2.95 7.77 -6.87
N THR A 22 2.81 7.51 -8.17
CA THR A 22 1.93 8.27 -9.06
C THR A 22 0.46 8.03 -8.71
N ALA A 23 0.08 6.79 -8.47
CA ALA A 23 -1.28 6.41 -8.09
C ALA A 23 -1.68 7.03 -6.75
N LEU A 24 -0.82 6.97 -5.72
CA LEU A 24 -1.06 7.58 -4.42
C LEU A 24 -1.26 9.09 -4.54
N ALA A 25 -0.45 9.78 -5.35
CA ALA A 25 -0.58 11.22 -5.54
C ALA A 25 -1.86 11.64 -6.28
N ALA A 26 -2.41 10.76 -7.13
CA ALA A 26 -3.63 11.00 -7.90
C ALA A 26 -4.88 10.40 -7.24
N ASP A 27 -4.73 9.66 -6.14
CA ASP A 27 -5.85 8.99 -5.50
C ASP A 27 -6.83 10.01 -4.91
N THR A 28 -8.12 9.79 -5.17
CA THR A 28 -9.22 10.61 -4.62
C THR A 28 -10.24 9.75 -3.88
N THR A 29 -9.93 8.47 -3.69
CA THR A 29 -10.84 7.46 -3.13
C THR A 29 -10.61 7.28 -1.64
N LEU A 30 -9.37 7.41 -1.18
CA LEU A 30 -8.99 7.39 0.23
C LEU A 30 -9.27 8.75 0.85
N LYS A 31 -10.12 8.77 1.86
CA LYS A 31 -10.61 9.97 2.52
C LYS A 31 -10.31 9.94 4.01
N ILE A 32 -10.04 11.12 4.54
CA ILE A 32 -10.16 11.45 5.96
C ILE A 32 -11.56 12.08 6.12
N PRO A 33 -12.44 11.48 6.94
CA PRO A 33 -13.78 12.00 7.14
C PRO A 33 -13.74 13.33 7.90
N VAL A 34 -14.85 14.08 7.85
CA VAL A 34 -15.04 15.23 8.75
C VAL A 34 -15.15 14.74 10.18
N ALA A 35 -14.56 15.47 11.13
CA ALA A 35 -14.65 15.13 12.55
C ALA A 35 -16.10 15.19 13.06
N SER A 36 -16.33 14.49 14.18
CA SER A 36 -17.55 14.60 14.97
C SER A 36 -17.19 14.63 16.44
N THR A 37 -18.19 14.81 17.29
CA THR A 37 -18.02 14.77 18.75
C THR A 37 -17.56 13.41 19.30
N THR A 38 -17.69 12.31 18.53
CA THR A 38 -17.34 10.95 19.00
C THR A 38 -16.15 10.33 18.26
N LYS A 39 -15.94 10.71 17.00
CA LYS A 39 -14.94 10.11 16.10
C LYS A 39 -13.95 11.17 15.61
N PHE A 40 -12.70 10.76 15.51
CA PHE A 40 -11.66 11.59 14.91
C PHE A 40 -11.96 11.85 13.43
N GLY A 41 -11.55 13.01 12.96
CA GLY A 41 -11.60 13.38 11.55
C GLY A 41 -10.91 14.73 11.32
N ALA A 42 -11.09 15.27 10.11
CA ALA A 42 -10.56 16.57 9.74
C ALA A 42 -11.28 17.70 10.50
N VAL A 43 -10.49 18.60 11.06
CA VAL A 43 -10.93 19.77 11.84
C VAL A 43 -10.26 21.05 11.35
N VAL A 44 -10.83 22.19 11.75
CA VAL A 44 -10.19 23.50 11.66
C VAL A 44 -10.07 24.10 13.06
N LEU A 45 -9.03 24.91 13.27
CA LEU A 45 -8.87 25.63 14.53
C LEU A 45 -9.87 26.79 14.56
N GLY A 46 -10.75 26.79 15.57
CA GLY A 46 -11.71 27.88 15.76
C GLY A 46 -11.00 29.22 15.97
N THR A 47 -11.37 30.26 15.23
CA THR A 47 -10.79 31.59 15.41
C THR A 47 -11.51 32.33 16.54
N GLY A 48 -10.88 32.36 17.72
CA GLY A 48 -11.45 32.97 18.92
C GLY A 48 -12.36 32.05 19.72
N ASP A 49 -12.73 30.89 19.17
CA ASP A 49 -13.17 29.73 19.93
C ASP A 49 -11.94 28.98 20.45
N THR A 50 -12.03 28.45 21.67
CA THR A 50 -11.02 27.53 22.22
C THR A 50 -11.20 26.10 21.72
N LYS A 51 -12.29 25.82 21.00
CA LYS A 51 -12.69 24.49 20.53
C LYS A 51 -12.42 24.28 19.05
N LEU A 52 -12.34 23.00 18.68
CA LEU A 52 -12.19 22.52 17.32
C LEU A 52 -13.53 22.49 16.61
N ASP A 53 -13.55 23.08 15.41
CA ASP A 53 -14.67 22.98 14.48
C ASP A 53 -14.42 21.85 13.47
N PRO A 54 -15.47 21.15 13.00
CA PRO A 54 -15.33 20.21 11.90
C PRO A 54 -14.90 20.91 10.61
N ALA A 55 -14.07 20.24 9.80
CA ALA A 55 -13.74 20.73 8.47
C ALA A 55 -15.00 20.83 7.58
N SER A 56 -14.96 21.69 6.56
CA SER A 56 -16.09 21.89 5.64
C SER A 56 -16.41 20.70 4.74
N GLY A 57 -15.53 19.70 4.71
CA GLY A 57 -15.69 18.48 3.93
C GLY A 57 -14.56 17.49 4.17
N GLU A 58 -14.71 16.29 3.59
CA GLU A 58 -13.70 15.24 3.66
C GLU A 58 -12.41 15.66 2.94
N VAL A 59 -11.28 15.19 3.45
CA VAL A 59 -9.95 15.49 2.89
C VAL A 59 -9.40 14.24 2.19
N ASN A 60 -8.82 14.40 1.01
CA ASN A 60 -8.14 13.28 0.34
C ASN A 60 -6.86 12.91 1.11
N VAL A 61 -6.63 11.63 1.38
CA VAL A 61 -5.36 11.19 1.99
C VAL A 61 -4.17 11.60 1.13
N SER A 62 -4.32 11.55 -0.20
CA SER A 62 -3.29 11.96 -1.17
C SER A 62 -2.84 13.41 -1.05
N THR A 63 -3.63 14.31 -0.44
CA THR A 63 -3.20 15.70 -0.21
C THR A 63 -2.35 15.83 1.06
N ALA A 64 -2.49 14.90 2.01
CA ALA A 64 -1.82 14.95 3.30
C ALA A 64 -0.50 14.17 3.35
N ILE A 65 -0.35 13.12 2.53
CA ILE A 65 0.85 12.28 2.50
C ILE A 65 1.49 12.24 1.11
N GLU A 66 2.77 11.87 1.07
CA GLU A 66 3.54 11.68 -0.15
C GLU A 66 4.42 10.45 -0.09
N ALA A 67 4.72 9.90 -1.27
CA ALA A 67 5.71 8.85 -1.43
C ALA A 67 7.00 9.42 -2.02
N ASN A 68 8.12 9.07 -1.40
CA ASN A 68 9.46 9.42 -1.84
C ASN A 68 10.25 8.15 -2.14
N ILE A 69 10.99 8.17 -3.25
CA ILE A 69 11.81 7.03 -3.70
C ILE A 69 13.27 7.45 -3.60
N VAL A 70 14.06 6.66 -2.88
CA VAL A 70 15.52 6.81 -2.77
C VAL A 70 16.15 5.46 -3.10
N GLY A 71 16.86 5.40 -4.23
CA GLY A 71 17.37 4.13 -4.76
C GLY A 71 16.22 3.16 -5.06
N ASN A 72 16.25 1.98 -4.43
CA ASN A 72 15.26 0.92 -4.62
C ASN A 72 14.19 0.88 -3.52
N THR A 73 14.08 1.93 -2.71
CA THR A 73 13.17 1.99 -1.56
C THR A 73 12.20 3.16 -1.71
N LEU A 74 10.92 2.88 -1.51
CA LEU A 74 9.86 3.86 -1.38
C LEU A 74 9.52 4.04 0.09
N THR A 75 9.39 5.28 0.54
CA THR A 75 8.93 5.63 1.89
C THR A 75 7.79 6.63 1.78
N VAL A 76 6.75 6.43 2.57
CA VAL A 76 5.59 7.32 2.66
C VAL A 76 5.69 8.16 3.93
N SER A 77 5.43 9.45 3.81
CA SER A 77 5.51 10.41 4.90
C SER A 77 4.40 11.46 4.79
N LYS A 78 4.12 12.19 5.88
CA LYS A 78 3.31 13.41 5.81
C LYS A 78 3.97 14.41 4.84
N LYS A 79 3.17 15.08 4.02
CA LYS A 79 3.61 16.20 3.18
C LYS A 79 3.95 17.40 4.06
N ALA A 80 5.11 18.00 3.81
CA ALA A 80 5.53 19.20 4.54
C ALA A 80 4.56 20.38 4.37
N SER A 81 3.94 20.51 3.19
CA SER A 81 2.98 21.56 2.86
C SER A 81 1.55 21.28 3.34
N ASP A 82 1.27 20.09 3.85
CA ASP A 82 -0.08 19.75 4.32
C ASP A 82 -0.40 20.46 5.64
N ALA A 83 -1.54 21.15 5.65
CA ALA A 83 -2.04 21.89 6.80
C ALA A 83 -3.23 21.17 7.48
N THR A 84 -3.60 19.99 7.02
CA THR A 84 -4.72 19.22 7.56
C THR A 84 -4.50 18.92 9.05
N LYS A 85 -5.52 19.22 9.86
CA LYS A 85 -5.54 18.91 11.28
C LYS A 85 -6.56 17.82 11.57
N ILE A 86 -6.24 16.97 12.53
CA ILE A 86 -7.06 15.86 12.99
C ILE A 86 -7.44 16.08 14.44
N GLY A 87 -8.70 15.82 14.76
CA GLY A 87 -9.21 15.92 16.12
C GLY A 87 -10.66 15.46 16.19
N LYS A 88 -11.32 15.75 17.31
CA LYS A 88 -12.77 15.61 17.47
C LYS A 88 -13.39 17.01 17.60
N GLU A 89 -14.61 17.14 17.10
CA GLU A 89 -15.40 18.35 17.30
C GLU A 89 -15.60 18.63 18.80
N ASP A 90 -15.63 19.91 19.17
CA ASP A 90 -15.79 20.43 20.55
C ASP A 90 -14.64 20.13 21.53
N GLU A 91 -13.59 19.41 21.10
CA GLU A 91 -12.34 19.31 21.87
C GLU A 91 -11.53 20.60 21.81
N ASP A 92 -10.60 20.78 22.75
CA ASP A 92 -9.77 21.98 22.80
C ASP A 92 -8.84 22.07 21.59
N ASN A 93 -8.61 23.28 21.06
CA ASN A 93 -7.71 23.53 19.93
C ASN A 93 -6.29 22.95 20.12
N SER A 94 -5.84 22.80 21.36
CA SER A 94 -4.54 22.19 21.68
C SER A 94 -4.49 20.67 21.45
N THR A 95 -5.62 19.98 21.30
CA THR A 95 -5.66 18.53 21.03
C THR A 95 -5.55 18.22 19.54
N ALA A 96 -5.70 19.22 18.66
CA ALA A 96 -5.53 19.00 17.23
C ALA A 96 -4.10 18.55 16.89
N THR A 97 -4.02 17.44 16.16
CA THR A 97 -2.76 16.87 15.70
C THR A 97 -2.62 17.00 14.20
N ASP A 98 -1.39 16.87 13.71
CA ASP A 98 -1.15 16.63 12.29
C ASP A 98 -1.60 15.22 11.88
N VAL A 99 -1.79 15.02 10.58
CA VAL A 99 -1.98 13.68 10.01
C VAL A 99 -0.75 12.82 10.31
N THR A 100 -0.98 11.68 10.97
CA THR A 100 0.08 10.73 11.36
C THR A 100 -0.34 9.30 11.03
N PHE A 101 0.63 8.39 11.03
CA PHE A 101 0.41 6.96 10.86
C PHE A 101 0.31 6.27 12.22
N LYS A 102 -0.30 5.09 12.27
CA LYS A 102 -0.22 4.20 13.44
C LYS A 102 1.23 3.87 13.76
N ASP A 103 1.52 3.63 15.03
CA ASP A 103 2.91 3.51 15.52
C ASP A 103 3.60 2.25 14.96
N ASP A 104 2.83 1.23 14.60
CA ASP A 104 3.25 -0.02 13.97
C ASP A 104 3.04 -0.04 12.44
N ALA A 105 2.64 1.08 11.84
CA ALA A 105 2.38 1.17 10.41
C ALA A 105 3.66 0.93 9.59
N LYS A 106 3.59 -0.01 8.63
CA LYS A 106 4.63 -0.16 7.61
C LYS A 106 4.56 1.01 6.64
N ILE A 107 5.54 1.91 6.65
CA ILE A 107 5.58 3.09 5.77
C ILE A 107 6.66 3.02 4.68
N SER A 108 7.41 1.91 4.60
CA SER A 108 8.47 1.72 3.63
C SER A 108 8.44 0.33 3.01
N VAL A 109 8.74 0.27 1.71
CA VAL A 109 8.87 -0.96 0.91
C VAL A 109 10.01 -0.81 -0.08
N SER A 110 10.60 -1.93 -0.49
CA SER A 110 11.70 -1.97 -1.45
C SER A 110 11.42 -2.88 -2.63
N VAL A 111 12.19 -2.68 -3.72
CA VAL A 111 12.22 -3.65 -4.83
C VAL A 111 12.55 -5.04 -4.27
N GLY A 112 11.74 -6.03 -4.64
CA GLY A 112 11.81 -7.38 -4.10
C GLY A 112 10.75 -7.71 -3.05
N ASP A 113 10.18 -6.69 -2.37
CA ASP A 113 9.06 -6.88 -1.44
C ASP A 113 7.77 -7.26 -2.19
N PRO A 114 6.76 -7.83 -1.52
CA PRO A 114 5.46 -8.07 -2.13
C PRO A 114 4.81 -6.81 -2.71
N LYS A 115 4.02 -6.97 -3.78
CA LYS A 115 3.23 -5.87 -4.36
C LYS A 115 2.31 -5.22 -3.34
N ILE A 116 2.02 -3.94 -3.54
CA ILE A 116 1.19 -3.14 -2.63
C ILE A 116 -0.28 -3.19 -3.05
N ASP A 117 -1.17 -3.28 -2.07
CA ASP A 117 -2.61 -3.07 -2.24
C ASP A 117 -2.98 -1.65 -1.79
N LEU A 118 -2.92 -0.68 -2.72
CA LEU A 118 -3.20 0.74 -2.42
C LEU A 118 -4.62 0.94 -1.89
N ALA A 119 -5.60 0.15 -2.35
CA ALA A 119 -7.00 0.30 -1.92
C ALA A 119 -7.23 -0.06 -0.45
N LYS A 120 -6.35 -0.88 0.14
CA LYS A 120 -6.37 -1.24 1.57
C LYS A 120 -5.32 -0.48 2.39
N SER A 121 -4.39 0.20 1.74
CA SER A 121 -3.33 0.96 2.39
C SER A 121 -3.85 2.32 2.84
N PHE A 122 -3.30 2.84 3.94
CA PHE A 122 -3.60 4.19 4.45
C PHE A 122 -5.08 4.48 4.70
N ALA A 123 -5.85 3.45 5.06
CA ALA A 123 -7.19 3.67 5.58
C ALA A 123 -7.12 4.55 6.84
N PHE A 124 -8.03 5.51 6.97
CA PHE A 124 -8.09 6.35 8.15
C PHE A 124 -8.89 5.64 9.24
N ASP A 125 -8.28 5.50 10.42
CA ASP A 125 -8.91 4.95 11.60
C ASP A 125 -9.55 6.09 12.41
N ASP A 126 -10.87 6.19 12.33
CA ASP A 126 -11.67 7.21 13.01
C ASP A 126 -11.75 7.06 14.54
N THR A 127 -11.23 5.95 15.08
CA THR A 127 -11.14 5.70 16.51
C THR A 127 -9.83 6.22 17.09
N THR A 128 -8.74 6.12 16.34
CA THR A 128 -7.40 6.58 16.77
C THR A 128 -6.96 7.91 16.15
N GLY A 129 -7.61 8.36 15.08
CA GLY A 129 -7.24 9.57 14.34
C GLY A 129 -5.98 9.41 13.49
N LYS A 130 -5.57 8.17 13.19
CA LYS A 130 -4.32 7.84 12.50
C LYS A 130 -4.59 7.08 11.20
N LEU A 131 -3.66 7.19 10.25
CA LEU A 131 -3.67 6.38 9.03
C LEU A 131 -3.03 5.01 9.28
N ASP A 132 -3.58 3.98 8.66
CA ASP A 132 -2.92 2.68 8.53
C ASP A 132 -1.67 2.77 7.64
N GLY A 133 -0.86 1.70 7.65
CA GLY A 133 0.32 1.61 6.81
C GLY A 133 0.05 1.08 5.39
N ILE A 134 1.14 0.76 4.72
CA ILE A 134 1.19 -0.01 3.48
C ILE A 134 0.70 -1.43 3.77
N VAL A 135 -0.30 -1.86 3.02
CA VAL A 135 -0.79 -3.24 3.01
C VAL A 135 -0.22 -3.94 1.78
N GLU A 136 0.46 -5.04 2.02
CA GLU A 136 0.96 -5.92 0.96
C GLU A 136 -0.20 -6.76 0.41
N LYS A 137 -0.21 -6.93 -0.91
CA LYS A 137 -1.14 -7.81 -1.58
C LYS A 137 -0.75 -9.25 -1.26
N GLU A 138 -1.72 -10.04 -0.81
CA GLU A 138 -1.47 -11.46 -0.57
C GLU A 138 -0.99 -12.14 -1.85
N ASN A 139 0.15 -12.83 -1.72
CA ASN A 139 0.69 -13.62 -2.82
C ASN A 139 -0.02 -14.98 -2.83
N THR A 140 -0.94 -15.16 -3.77
CA THR A 140 -1.69 -16.41 -3.94
C THR A 140 -1.00 -17.38 -4.93
N ALA A 141 0.16 -17.01 -5.50
CA ALA A 141 0.85 -17.82 -6.49
C ALA A 141 1.71 -18.91 -5.82
N THR A 142 1.19 -20.13 -5.77
CA THR A 142 1.94 -21.35 -5.45
C THR A 142 2.14 -22.16 -6.72
N SER A 143 3.24 -21.89 -7.44
CA SER A 143 3.66 -22.76 -8.53
C SER A 143 4.52 -23.89 -7.96
N HIS A 144 4.08 -25.13 -8.14
CA HIS A 144 4.84 -26.33 -7.76
C HIS A 144 5.57 -26.88 -8.99
N ALA A 145 6.87 -27.15 -8.84
CA ALA A 145 7.66 -27.87 -9.82
C ALA A 145 8.14 -29.20 -9.22
N TYR A 146 7.81 -30.31 -9.88
CA TYR A 146 8.31 -31.63 -9.52
C TYR A 146 9.53 -31.96 -10.37
N VAL A 147 10.72 -31.94 -9.76
CA VAL A 147 11.97 -32.29 -10.43
C VAL A 147 12.43 -33.65 -9.95
N ARG A 148 12.57 -34.60 -10.88
CA ARG A 148 13.13 -35.92 -10.60
C ARG A 148 14.49 -36.03 -11.29
N VAL A 149 15.56 -36.17 -10.51
CA VAL A 149 16.90 -36.47 -11.05
C VAL A 149 17.07 -37.99 -11.07
N ILE A 150 17.39 -38.54 -12.24
CA ILE A 150 17.55 -39.98 -12.46
C ILE A 150 18.91 -40.20 -13.13
N ASN A 151 19.73 -41.12 -12.61
CA ASN A 151 20.95 -41.55 -13.29
C ASN A 151 20.59 -42.63 -14.32
N ALA A 152 20.03 -42.21 -15.45
CA ALA A 152 19.62 -43.07 -16.55
C ALA A 152 19.84 -42.34 -17.88
N LYS A 153 19.88 -43.10 -18.98
CA LYS A 153 19.91 -42.52 -20.33
C LYS A 153 18.48 -42.12 -20.70
N GLU A 154 18.16 -40.82 -20.61
CA GLU A 154 16.86 -40.31 -21.05
C GLU A 154 16.79 -40.19 -22.58
N GLN A 155 15.63 -40.55 -23.15
CA GLN A 155 15.28 -40.29 -24.53
C GLN A 155 13.94 -39.57 -24.58
N THR A 156 13.92 -38.39 -25.17
CA THR A 156 12.68 -37.69 -25.51
C THR A 156 12.33 -38.08 -26.94
N ILE A 157 11.29 -38.89 -27.09
CA ILE A 157 10.81 -39.32 -28.42
C ILE A 157 9.64 -38.43 -28.77
N ASP A 158 9.81 -37.61 -29.80
CA ASP A 158 8.72 -36.90 -30.44
C ASP A 158 7.94 -37.89 -31.32
N LEU A 159 6.66 -38.08 -31.00
CA LEU A 159 5.79 -39.03 -31.71
C LEU A 159 5.19 -38.45 -32.99
N ASP A 160 5.40 -37.16 -33.29
CA ASP A 160 4.86 -36.50 -34.50
C ASP A 160 5.80 -36.54 -35.71
N ALA A 161 6.84 -37.39 -35.67
CA ALA A 161 7.61 -37.73 -36.87
C ALA A 161 6.81 -38.69 -37.76
N SER A 162 5.74 -38.18 -38.36
CA SER A 162 4.93 -38.83 -39.40
C SER A 162 5.73 -39.04 -40.69
N SER A 163 6.66 -40.00 -40.69
CA SER A 163 7.18 -40.61 -41.91
C SER A 163 7.84 -41.97 -41.64
N TYR A 164 7.04 -42.95 -41.21
CA TYR A 164 7.36 -44.34 -41.52
C TYR A 164 7.23 -44.54 -43.03
N LYS A 165 8.32 -44.31 -43.78
CA LYS A 165 8.48 -44.94 -45.10
C LYS A 165 8.73 -46.42 -44.85
N SER A 166 7.73 -47.25 -45.13
CA SER A 166 7.91 -48.69 -45.31
C SER A 166 8.99 -48.92 -46.36
N ALA A 167 10.06 -49.63 -45.98
CA ALA A 167 11.07 -50.16 -46.89
C ALA A 167 10.48 -51.27 -47.77
#